data_AF-A0A966W281-F1
#
_entry.id   AF-A0A966W281-F1
#
_cell.length_a   1.000
_cell.length_b   1.000
_cell.length_c   1.000
_cell.angle_alpha   90.00
_cell.angle_beta   90.00
_cell.angle_gamma   90.00
#
_symmetry.space_group_name_H-M   'P 1'
#
loop_
_entity.id
_entity.type
_entity.pdbx_description
1 polymer ?
#
loop_
_entity_poly.entity_id
_entity_poly.type
_entity_poly.pdbx_seq_one_letter_code
_entity_poly.pdbx_strand_id
1 'polypeptide(L)'
;RLVIATFGDPKTFNPITENEQTSRDIIRFLFLGLTDLDAPTEKVKPSLAHKWEVAEDQKTWTFHLRQGLVWSDGHPLTADDVVFTWNDVIYNPKIVSATADLFTIDGKKFAVSKVDDLTVRIVTPDVYAPFEEAWGGIPILPKHVLAKSVAQGKFESAYGIDTAPDKLVCSGPFKLKQFKAGELTLLERNPNFFEVDKAGTRLPYLDNVIYTTVPDMNAMSLRFLKGESDVFEDVRPDEYERFKTESASDRFKLEQLGVGPEKSFVWFNLNTNWVAQVKFSVDKPDAHLTIEKKKLSKLPDTARTFLGSVDLTLSIGNGPEQKKSVTLTQGMTLPVTVKFDAATVTLAEPNGAAQLTAKPLVDPKHAKWFLNTKFRQAVQHAIDRPSIVKSIFAGRGEGTDGFVSTAYQKWRNPNVVKYAYDVAKAKALL
;
A
#
# COMPACT_ATOMS: atom_id res chain seq x y z
N ARG A 1 21.19 12.89 -16.19
CA ARG A 1 20.78 11.59 -15.62
C ARG A 1 20.86 11.69 -14.11
N LEU A 2 20.02 10.97 -13.38
CA LEU A 2 20.05 10.85 -11.93
C LEU A 2 20.22 9.38 -11.55
N VAL A 3 21.16 9.05 -10.67
CA VAL A 3 21.48 7.69 -10.22
C VAL A 3 21.20 7.59 -8.72
N ILE A 4 20.37 6.62 -8.35
CA ILE A 4 19.96 6.34 -6.98
C ILE A 4 20.35 4.89 -6.68
N ALA A 5 20.94 4.62 -5.53
CA ALA A 5 21.17 3.24 -5.07
C ALA A 5 19.95 2.77 -4.27
N THR A 6 19.52 1.52 -4.47
CA THR A 6 18.41 0.91 -3.73
C THR A 6 18.82 -0.46 -3.19
N PHE A 7 18.30 -0.83 -2.02
CA PHE A 7 18.48 -2.17 -1.48
C PHE A 7 17.35 -3.08 -1.98
N GLY A 8 17.68 -3.97 -2.91
CA GLY A 8 16.72 -4.88 -3.54
C GLY A 8 15.95 -4.31 -4.73
N ASP A 9 15.29 -5.22 -5.44
CA ASP A 9 14.49 -4.94 -6.62
C ASP A 9 13.03 -4.61 -6.27
N PRO A 10 12.33 -3.81 -7.11
CA PRO A 10 10.88 -3.68 -6.99
C PRO A 10 10.22 -5.06 -7.08
N LYS A 11 9.07 -5.21 -6.41
CA LYS A 11 8.24 -6.41 -6.51
C LYS A 11 7.13 -6.29 -7.54
N THR A 12 6.77 -5.07 -7.91
CA THR A 12 5.72 -4.77 -8.89
C THR A 12 5.89 -3.33 -9.37
N PHE A 13 5.31 -3.01 -10.53
CA PHE A 13 5.11 -1.63 -10.99
C PHE A 13 3.64 -1.20 -10.91
N ASN A 14 2.77 -2.02 -10.31
CA ASN A 14 1.36 -1.73 -10.14
C ASN A 14 1.12 -0.87 -8.89
N PRO A 15 0.60 0.37 -9.02
CA PRO A 15 0.39 1.27 -7.88
C PRO A 15 -0.71 0.81 -6.91
N ILE A 16 -1.56 -0.15 -7.29
CA ILE A 16 -2.65 -0.63 -6.43
C ILE A 16 -2.22 -1.83 -5.57
N THR A 17 -1.28 -2.66 -6.07
CA THR A 17 -0.86 -3.89 -5.39
C THR A 17 0.52 -3.82 -4.74
N GLU A 18 1.25 -2.71 -4.93
CA GLU A 18 2.48 -2.46 -4.18
C GLU A 18 2.22 -2.47 -2.66
N ASN A 19 3.18 -2.97 -1.90
CA ASN A 19 3.13 -2.88 -0.44
C ASN A 19 4.50 -2.66 0.21
N GLU A 20 5.49 -2.23 -0.56
CA GLU A 20 6.87 -2.05 -0.10
C GLU A 20 7.58 -0.89 -0.80
N GLN A 21 8.65 -0.39 -0.18
CA GLN A 21 9.27 0.89 -0.54
C GLN A 21 9.91 0.92 -1.94
N THR A 22 10.62 -0.13 -2.34
CA THR A 22 11.38 -0.16 -3.60
C THR A 22 10.47 -0.04 -4.82
N SER A 23 9.26 -0.63 -4.79
CA SER A 23 8.23 -0.41 -5.81
C SER A 23 7.70 1.03 -5.77
N ARG A 24 7.39 1.58 -4.59
CA ARG A 24 6.85 2.97 -4.46
C ARG A 24 7.80 4.01 -5.03
N ASP A 25 9.09 3.88 -4.75
CA ASP A 25 10.12 4.83 -5.17
C ASP A 25 10.24 4.93 -6.70
N ILE A 26 9.90 3.85 -7.41
CA ILE A 26 9.82 3.82 -8.86
C ILE A 26 8.45 4.31 -9.34
N ILE A 27 7.36 3.78 -8.76
CA ILE A 27 5.98 4.06 -9.15
C ILE A 27 5.64 5.55 -9.07
N ARG A 28 6.18 6.28 -8.09
CA ARG A 28 6.00 7.75 -7.96
C ARG A 28 6.44 8.55 -9.19
N PHE A 29 7.33 7.99 -10.03
CA PHE A 29 7.74 8.61 -11.30
C PHE A 29 6.89 8.20 -12.49
N LEU A 30 6.13 7.11 -12.36
CA LEU A 30 5.37 6.49 -13.44
C LEU A 30 3.92 6.99 -13.49
N PHE A 31 3.28 7.23 -12.35
CA PHE A 31 1.85 7.55 -12.32
C PHE A 31 1.56 8.83 -11.55
N LEU A 32 0.53 9.55 -11.98
CA LEU A 32 0.00 10.74 -11.33
C LEU A 32 -1.43 10.52 -10.84
N GLY A 33 -1.78 11.22 -9.75
CA GLY A 33 -3.16 11.44 -9.33
C GLY A 33 -3.78 12.68 -9.97
N LEU A 34 -5.05 12.95 -9.62
CA LEU A 34 -5.75 14.18 -10.01
C LEU A 34 -5.14 15.42 -9.37
N THR A 35 -4.70 15.28 -8.12
CA THR A 35 -3.96 16.28 -7.37
C THR A 35 -2.58 15.74 -7.00
N ASP A 36 -1.72 16.62 -6.51
CA ASP A 36 -0.43 16.29 -5.92
C ASP A 36 -0.28 17.12 -4.64
N LEU A 37 0.68 16.76 -3.79
CA LEU A 37 0.98 17.48 -2.55
C LEU A 37 2.26 18.28 -2.72
N ASP A 38 2.20 19.57 -2.41
CA ASP A 38 3.42 20.36 -2.27
C ASP A 38 4.11 20.00 -0.95
N ALA A 39 5.16 19.19 -1.03
CA ALA A 39 5.83 18.67 0.17
C ALA A 39 6.29 19.75 1.17
N PRO A 40 6.82 20.92 0.75
CA PRO A 40 7.20 21.97 1.71
C PRO A 40 6.02 22.65 2.41
N THR A 41 4.91 22.89 1.71
CA THR A 41 3.77 23.62 2.28
C THR A 41 2.65 22.72 2.79
N GLU A 42 2.72 21.42 2.51
CA GLU A 42 1.67 20.41 2.73
C GLU A 42 0.32 20.81 2.10
N LYS A 43 0.36 21.66 1.07
CA LYS A 43 -0.84 22.10 0.35
C LYS A 43 -1.08 21.23 -0.86
N VAL A 44 -2.34 20.89 -1.06
CA VAL A 44 -2.78 20.22 -2.29
C VAL A 44 -2.60 21.18 -3.46
N LYS A 45 -2.01 20.68 -4.55
CA LYS A 45 -1.80 21.41 -5.79
C LYS A 45 -2.38 20.63 -6.99
N PRO A 46 -2.69 21.30 -8.10
CA PRO A 46 -3.14 20.64 -9.33
C PRO A 46 -2.12 19.65 -9.90
N SER A 47 -2.60 18.49 -10.37
CA SER A 47 -1.83 17.49 -11.12
C SER A 47 -2.54 17.17 -12.44
N LEU A 48 -3.09 15.96 -12.67
CA LEU A 48 -3.88 15.68 -13.88
C LEU A 48 -5.12 16.57 -13.98
N ALA A 49 -5.74 16.92 -12.84
CA ALA A 49 -6.75 17.96 -12.78
C ALA A 49 -6.10 19.34 -12.60
N HIS A 50 -6.57 20.34 -13.34
CA HIS A 50 -6.07 21.71 -13.22
C HIS A 50 -6.83 22.54 -12.18
N LYS A 51 -8.05 22.12 -11.81
CA LYS A 51 -8.87 22.70 -10.75
C LYS A 51 -9.92 21.69 -10.27
N TRP A 52 -10.51 21.97 -9.10
CA TRP A 52 -11.70 21.31 -8.58
C TRP A 52 -12.60 22.29 -7.85
N GLU A 53 -13.87 21.91 -7.73
CA GLU A 53 -14.93 22.69 -7.12
C GLU A 53 -15.64 21.82 -6.07
N VAL A 54 -15.96 22.40 -4.91
CA VAL A 54 -16.73 21.75 -3.84
C VAL A 54 -18.08 22.43 -3.77
N ALA A 55 -19.16 21.65 -3.87
CA ALA A 55 -20.51 22.18 -3.72
C ALA A 55 -20.79 22.59 -2.26
N GLU A 56 -21.85 23.38 -2.05
CA GLU A 56 -22.27 23.85 -0.72
C GLU A 56 -22.56 22.71 0.27
N ASP A 57 -22.91 21.52 -0.22
CA ASP A 57 -23.14 20.32 0.58
C ASP A 57 -21.86 19.73 1.20
N GLN A 58 -20.67 20.18 0.77
CA GLN A 58 -19.35 19.66 1.14
C GLN A 58 -19.14 18.16 0.87
N LYS A 59 -19.96 17.57 0.00
CA LYS A 59 -19.96 16.16 -0.37
C LYS A 59 -19.77 15.94 -1.87
N THR A 60 -20.15 16.94 -2.67
CA THR A 60 -20.03 16.88 -4.13
C THR A 60 -18.79 17.64 -4.59
N TRP A 61 -17.86 16.91 -5.18
CA TRP A 61 -16.60 17.41 -5.73
C TRP A 61 -16.59 17.25 -7.24
N THR A 62 -16.19 18.28 -7.97
CA THR A 62 -16.06 18.24 -9.43
C THR A 62 -14.62 18.57 -9.82
N PHE A 63 -13.92 17.63 -10.46
CA PHE A 63 -12.56 17.81 -10.96
C PHE A 63 -12.57 18.06 -12.47
N HIS A 64 -11.73 19.00 -12.91
CA HIS A 64 -11.54 19.32 -14.32
C HIS A 64 -10.12 18.93 -14.75
N LEU A 65 -10.04 17.93 -15.63
CA LEU A 65 -8.80 17.44 -16.22
C LEU A 65 -8.17 18.48 -17.14
N ARG A 66 -6.85 18.46 -17.25
CA ARG A 66 -6.14 19.27 -18.24
C ARG A 66 -6.53 18.83 -19.66
N GLN A 67 -6.57 19.79 -20.57
CA GLN A 67 -6.79 19.54 -21.99
C GLN A 67 -5.57 18.84 -22.61
N GLY A 68 -5.81 17.89 -23.51
CA GLY A 68 -4.76 17.25 -24.30
C GLY A 68 -3.84 16.29 -23.52
N LEU A 69 -4.27 15.81 -22.35
CA LEU A 69 -3.54 14.78 -21.63
C LEU A 69 -3.49 13.49 -22.46
N VAL A 70 -2.31 12.90 -22.50
CA VAL A 70 -2.04 11.65 -23.20
C VAL A 70 -1.19 10.74 -22.29
N TRP A 71 -1.46 9.45 -22.36
CA TRP A 71 -0.65 8.41 -21.77
C TRP A 71 0.72 8.29 -22.49
N SER A 72 1.67 7.58 -21.89
CA SER A 72 3.01 7.35 -22.47
C SER A 72 2.99 6.62 -23.83
N ASP A 73 1.90 5.97 -24.20
CA ASP A 73 1.67 5.33 -25.50
C ASP A 73 0.93 6.23 -26.52
N GLY A 74 0.55 7.44 -26.10
CA GLY A 74 -0.16 8.42 -26.92
C GLY A 74 -1.69 8.31 -26.87
N HIS A 75 -2.25 7.35 -26.14
CA HIS A 75 -3.70 7.29 -25.96
C HIS A 75 -4.20 8.49 -25.13
N PRO A 76 -5.36 9.10 -25.43
CA PRO A 76 -5.91 10.17 -24.60
C PRO A 76 -6.15 9.71 -23.16
N LEU A 77 -5.78 10.55 -22.19
CA LEU A 77 -6.13 10.35 -20.78
C LEU A 77 -7.37 11.18 -20.46
N THR A 78 -8.45 10.50 -20.04
CA THR A 78 -9.78 11.12 -19.91
C THR A 78 -10.46 10.75 -18.59
N ALA A 79 -11.65 11.32 -18.37
CA ALA A 79 -12.52 10.97 -17.24
C ALA A 79 -12.87 9.47 -17.19
N ASP A 80 -12.83 8.75 -18.32
CA ASP A 80 -13.05 7.30 -18.35
C ASP A 80 -11.99 6.51 -17.58
N ASP A 81 -10.74 6.99 -17.59
CA ASP A 81 -9.64 6.36 -16.84
C ASP A 81 -9.83 6.54 -15.33
N VAL A 82 -10.32 7.71 -14.92
CA VAL A 82 -10.63 8.01 -13.52
C VAL A 82 -11.78 7.14 -13.02
N VAL A 83 -12.87 7.08 -13.77
CA VAL A 83 -14.04 6.25 -13.44
C VAL A 83 -13.65 4.77 -13.39
N PHE A 84 -12.86 4.29 -14.35
CA PHE A 84 -12.34 2.92 -14.35
C PHE A 84 -11.49 2.62 -13.11
N THR A 85 -10.51 3.48 -12.81
CA THR A 85 -9.62 3.31 -11.66
C THR A 85 -10.41 3.15 -10.36
N TRP A 86 -11.44 3.97 -10.16
CA TRP A 86 -12.22 3.93 -8.92
C TRP A 86 -13.25 2.81 -8.90
N ASN A 87 -14.09 2.70 -9.94
CA ASN A 87 -15.25 1.81 -9.91
C ASN A 87 -14.89 0.36 -10.24
N ASP A 88 -14.00 0.13 -11.20
CA ASP A 88 -13.66 -1.20 -11.72
C ASP A 88 -12.40 -1.80 -11.09
N VAL A 89 -11.54 -0.97 -10.48
CA VAL A 89 -10.31 -1.42 -9.80
C VAL A 89 -10.41 -1.25 -8.30
N ILE A 90 -10.40 -0.02 -7.77
CA ILE A 90 -10.32 0.22 -6.31
C ILE A 90 -11.54 -0.35 -5.59
N TYR A 91 -12.75 -0.07 -6.07
CA TYR A 91 -13.98 -0.56 -5.44
C TYR A 91 -14.41 -1.95 -5.88
N ASN A 92 -13.61 -2.64 -6.69
CA ASN A 92 -13.92 -3.99 -7.12
C ASN A 92 -13.69 -4.98 -5.98
N PRO A 93 -14.72 -5.68 -5.48
CA PRO A 93 -14.58 -6.58 -4.34
C PRO A 93 -13.70 -7.81 -4.64
N LYS A 94 -13.39 -8.08 -5.92
CA LYS A 94 -12.50 -9.17 -6.33
C LYS A 94 -11.03 -8.78 -6.31
N ILE A 95 -10.72 -7.48 -6.21
CA ILE A 95 -9.36 -6.95 -6.17
C ILE A 95 -9.04 -6.50 -4.75
N VAL A 96 -7.91 -6.95 -4.22
CA VAL A 96 -7.47 -6.54 -2.88
C VAL A 96 -6.88 -5.14 -2.94
N SER A 97 -7.61 -4.15 -2.41
CA SER A 97 -7.17 -2.76 -2.34
C SER A 97 -7.37 -2.20 -0.93
N ALA A 98 -6.28 -1.80 -0.27
CA ALA A 98 -6.35 -1.08 1.01
C ALA A 98 -6.97 0.33 0.82
N THR A 99 -6.81 0.91 -0.36
CA THR A 99 -7.36 2.21 -0.76
C THR A 99 -8.88 2.24 -0.65
N ALA A 100 -9.57 1.16 -1.01
CA ALA A 100 -11.03 1.10 -0.95
C ALA A 100 -11.57 1.31 0.47
N ASP A 101 -10.87 0.80 1.48
CA ASP A 101 -11.26 0.96 2.88
C ASP A 101 -11.12 2.41 3.36
N LEU A 102 -10.06 3.09 2.91
CA LEU A 102 -9.80 4.49 3.27
C LEU A 102 -10.86 5.42 2.69
N PHE A 103 -11.47 5.07 1.56
CA PHE A 103 -12.46 5.89 0.86
C PHE A 103 -13.87 5.28 0.90
N THR A 104 -14.23 4.76 2.07
CA THR A 104 -15.58 4.25 2.35
C THR A 104 -16.06 4.81 3.69
N ILE A 105 -17.28 5.33 3.75
CA ILE A 105 -17.89 5.86 4.99
C ILE A 105 -19.08 4.97 5.34
N ASP A 106 -19.06 4.34 6.51
CA ASP A 106 -20.10 3.43 7.00
C ASP A 106 -20.49 2.34 5.98
N GLY A 107 -19.50 1.78 5.29
CA GLY A 107 -19.70 0.76 4.26
C GLY A 107 -20.21 1.29 2.92
N LYS A 108 -20.43 2.60 2.77
CA LYS A 108 -20.83 3.25 1.51
C LYS A 108 -19.61 3.82 0.79
N LYS A 109 -19.44 3.42 -0.47
CA LYS A 109 -18.38 3.89 -1.36
C LYS A 109 -18.67 5.30 -1.85
N PHE A 110 -17.64 6.03 -2.27
CA PHE A 110 -17.84 7.30 -2.95
C PHE A 110 -18.38 7.04 -4.36
N ALA A 111 -19.38 7.80 -4.80
CA ALA A 111 -19.93 7.68 -6.14
C ALA A 111 -19.07 8.48 -7.12
N VAL A 112 -18.30 7.80 -7.96
CA VAL A 112 -17.42 8.41 -8.96
C VAL A 112 -18.06 8.29 -10.34
N SER A 113 -18.26 9.42 -11.02
CA SER A 113 -19.02 9.49 -12.27
C SER A 113 -18.38 10.45 -13.27
N LYS A 114 -18.52 10.12 -14.55
CA LYS A 114 -18.11 10.97 -15.67
C LYS A 114 -19.23 11.99 -15.95
N VAL A 115 -18.87 13.27 -16.03
CA VAL A 115 -19.77 14.33 -16.52
C VAL A 115 -19.57 14.53 -18.02
N ASP A 116 -18.30 14.65 -18.43
CA ASP A 116 -17.83 14.66 -19.83
C ASP A 116 -16.40 14.09 -19.89
N ASP A 117 -15.76 14.10 -21.06
CA ASP A 117 -14.42 13.51 -21.26
C ASP A 117 -13.32 14.10 -20.35
N LEU A 118 -13.52 15.31 -19.82
CA LEU A 118 -12.52 16.02 -19.03
C LEU A 118 -13.06 16.46 -17.66
N THR A 119 -14.26 16.02 -17.28
CA THR A 119 -14.90 16.41 -16.02
C THR A 119 -15.40 15.18 -15.28
N VAL A 120 -14.94 15.02 -14.04
CA VAL A 120 -15.32 13.93 -13.13
C VAL A 120 -16.04 14.49 -11.93
N ARG A 121 -17.16 13.87 -11.54
CA ARG A 121 -17.91 14.20 -10.33
C ARG A 121 -17.81 13.07 -9.31
N ILE A 122 -17.52 13.44 -8.08
CA ILE A 122 -17.45 12.54 -6.93
C ILE A 122 -18.43 13.01 -5.87
N VAL A 123 -19.26 12.09 -5.39
CA VAL A 123 -20.18 12.34 -4.28
C VAL A 123 -19.82 11.43 -3.12
N THR A 124 -19.43 12.01 -1.99
CA THR A 124 -19.15 11.26 -0.77
C THR A 124 -20.44 11.00 0.02
N PRO A 125 -20.57 9.88 0.75
CA PRO A 125 -21.73 9.60 1.58
C PRO A 125 -21.94 10.63 2.71
N ASP A 126 -20.83 11.17 3.22
CA ASP A 126 -20.82 12.27 4.19
C ASP A 126 -19.60 13.18 3.99
N VAL A 127 -19.54 14.30 4.71
CA VAL A 127 -18.40 15.22 4.65
C VAL A 127 -17.12 14.46 5.03
N TYR A 128 -16.15 14.47 4.12
CA TYR A 128 -14.89 13.75 4.28
C TYR A 128 -13.72 14.74 4.26
N ALA A 129 -13.28 15.18 5.44
CA ALA A 129 -12.24 16.20 5.56
C ALA A 129 -10.91 15.88 4.83
N PRO A 130 -10.42 14.63 4.79
CA PRO A 130 -9.18 14.30 4.08
C PRO A 130 -9.29 14.22 2.56
N PHE A 131 -10.47 14.50 1.98
CA PHE A 131 -10.76 14.21 0.58
C PHE A 131 -9.75 14.85 -0.38
N GLU A 132 -9.49 16.14 -0.24
CA GLU A 132 -8.63 16.91 -1.15
C GLU A 132 -7.18 16.38 -1.18
N GLU A 133 -6.63 16.05 -0.01
CA GLU A 133 -5.25 15.57 0.16
C GLU A 133 -5.10 14.10 -0.23
N ALA A 134 -5.98 13.24 0.27
CA ALA A 134 -5.79 11.80 0.18
C ALA A 134 -6.42 11.18 -1.07
N TRP A 135 -7.64 11.60 -1.44
CA TRP A 135 -8.37 10.98 -2.56
C TRP A 135 -7.81 11.44 -3.90
N GLY A 136 -7.55 12.74 -4.04
CA GLY A 136 -7.04 13.32 -5.29
C GLY A 136 -5.63 12.82 -5.66
N GLY A 137 -4.81 12.46 -4.67
CA GLY A 137 -3.45 11.95 -4.89
C GLY A 137 -3.36 10.50 -5.34
N ILE A 138 -4.48 9.76 -5.43
CA ILE A 138 -4.47 8.36 -5.85
C ILE A 138 -4.11 8.26 -7.35
N PRO A 139 -3.10 7.43 -7.72
CA PRO A 139 -2.71 7.24 -9.11
C PRO A 139 -3.86 6.79 -10.01
N ILE A 140 -4.02 7.47 -11.16
CA ILE A 140 -4.98 7.08 -12.20
C ILE A 140 -4.34 6.02 -13.10
N LEU A 141 -5.15 5.04 -13.53
CA LEU A 141 -4.75 3.88 -14.31
C LEU A 141 -5.28 3.92 -15.75
N PRO A 142 -4.50 3.44 -16.75
CA PRO A 142 -4.91 3.40 -18.14
C PRO A 142 -5.98 2.32 -18.38
N LYS A 143 -7.24 2.75 -18.55
CA LYS A 143 -8.37 1.83 -18.78
C LYS A 143 -8.15 0.95 -20.00
N HIS A 144 -7.66 1.52 -21.10
CA HIS A 144 -7.44 0.82 -22.36
C HIS A 144 -6.44 -0.33 -22.26
N VAL A 145 -5.53 -0.29 -21.27
CA VAL A 145 -4.54 -1.35 -21.01
C VAL A 145 -5.03 -2.35 -19.98
N LEU A 146 -5.62 -1.87 -18.88
CA LEU A 146 -5.86 -2.69 -17.69
C LEU A 146 -7.29 -3.25 -17.59
N ALA A 147 -8.27 -2.73 -18.34
CA ALA A 147 -9.65 -3.23 -18.26
C ALA A 147 -9.76 -4.73 -18.58
N LYS A 148 -8.93 -5.24 -19.51
CA LYS A 148 -8.91 -6.66 -19.86
C LYS A 148 -8.42 -7.53 -18.70
N SER A 149 -7.40 -7.11 -17.95
CA SER A 149 -6.89 -7.91 -16.83
C SER A 149 -7.91 -7.93 -15.68
N VAL A 150 -8.60 -6.82 -15.42
CA VAL A 150 -9.72 -6.75 -14.47
C VAL A 150 -10.83 -7.71 -14.85
N ALA A 151 -11.32 -7.65 -16.10
CA ALA A 151 -12.40 -8.51 -16.58
C ALA A 151 -12.04 -10.02 -16.50
N GLN A 152 -10.76 -10.34 -16.63
CA GLN A 152 -10.25 -11.71 -16.55
C GLN A 152 -9.88 -12.16 -15.12
N GLY A 153 -10.01 -11.29 -14.11
CA GLY A 153 -9.59 -11.59 -12.74
C GLY A 153 -8.08 -11.80 -12.59
N LYS A 154 -7.28 -11.07 -13.39
CA LYS A 154 -5.81 -11.14 -13.44
C LYS A 154 -5.17 -9.79 -13.15
N PHE A 155 -5.89 -8.87 -12.51
CA PHE A 155 -5.39 -7.52 -12.27
C PHE A 155 -4.18 -7.51 -11.34
N GLU A 156 -4.15 -8.39 -10.34
CA GLU A 156 -3.08 -8.47 -9.35
C GLU A 156 -1.73 -8.83 -9.96
N SER A 157 -1.73 -9.53 -11.09
CA SER A 157 -0.52 -9.86 -11.86
C SER A 157 -0.22 -8.86 -12.97
N ALA A 158 -1.10 -7.87 -13.21
CA ALA A 158 -0.84 -6.83 -14.19
C ALA A 158 0.25 -5.87 -13.67
N TYR A 159 1.11 -5.41 -14.57
CA TYR A 159 2.27 -4.55 -14.25
C TYR A 159 3.23 -5.19 -13.24
N GLY A 160 3.37 -6.53 -13.28
CA GLY A 160 4.44 -7.24 -12.59
C GLY A 160 5.84 -6.90 -13.14
N ILE A 161 6.89 -7.33 -12.44
CA ILE A 161 8.29 -7.06 -12.81
C ILE A 161 8.73 -7.64 -14.16
N ASP A 162 7.97 -8.61 -14.67
CA ASP A 162 8.13 -9.25 -15.98
C ASP A 162 7.39 -8.50 -17.10
N THR A 163 6.65 -7.43 -16.78
CA THR A 163 5.95 -6.60 -17.77
C THR A 163 6.97 -5.92 -18.67
N ALA A 164 6.85 -6.16 -19.97
CA ALA A 164 7.69 -5.50 -20.96
C ALA A 164 7.54 -3.97 -20.86
N PRO A 165 8.64 -3.18 -20.93
CA PRO A 165 8.60 -1.74 -20.73
C PRO A 165 7.58 -0.98 -21.61
N ASP A 166 7.38 -1.41 -22.86
CA ASP A 166 6.41 -0.80 -23.78
C ASP A 166 4.94 -1.14 -23.46
N LYS A 167 4.70 -2.11 -22.56
CA LYS A 167 3.37 -2.48 -22.06
C LYS A 167 3.03 -1.81 -20.74
N LEU A 168 4.00 -1.20 -20.06
CA LEU A 168 3.78 -0.41 -18.86
C LEU A 168 3.45 1.03 -19.27
N VAL A 169 2.17 1.26 -19.53
CA VAL A 169 1.65 2.58 -19.92
C VAL A 169 1.41 3.43 -18.68
N CYS A 170 1.87 4.67 -18.70
CA CYS A 170 1.98 5.50 -17.51
C CYS A 170 1.72 7.00 -17.83
N SER A 171 1.40 7.80 -16.81
CA SER A 171 1.03 9.23 -16.95
C SER A 171 2.09 10.20 -16.40
N GLY A 172 3.09 9.67 -15.71
CA GLY A 172 4.11 10.41 -15.00
C GLY A 172 5.24 10.95 -15.89
N PRO A 173 6.19 11.69 -15.26
CA PRO A 173 7.30 12.34 -15.93
C PRO A 173 8.31 11.37 -16.56
N PHE A 174 8.37 10.13 -16.06
CA PHE A 174 9.21 9.07 -16.60
C PHE A 174 8.39 7.84 -16.93
N LYS A 175 8.92 7.01 -17.83
CA LYS A 175 8.41 5.69 -18.15
C LYS A 175 9.50 4.64 -17.96
N LEU A 176 9.10 3.39 -17.74
CA LEU A 176 10.05 2.29 -17.66
C LEU A 176 10.75 2.11 -19.01
N LYS A 177 12.08 2.04 -19.00
CA LYS A 177 12.89 1.72 -20.18
C LYS A 177 13.47 0.32 -20.09
N GLN A 178 13.97 -0.06 -18.92
CA GLN A 178 14.58 -1.35 -18.69
C GLN A 178 14.53 -1.72 -17.21
N PHE A 179 14.23 -2.98 -16.93
CA PHE A 179 14.45 -3.59 -15.63
C PHE A 179 15.38 -4.79 -15.82
N LYS A 180 16.40 -4.89 -14.96
CA LYS A 180 17.31 -6.03 -14.88
C LYS A 180 17.41 -6.43 -13.42
N ALA A 181 16.83 -7.58 -13.09
CA ALA A 181 16.81 -8.11 -11.72
C ALA A 181 18.23 -8.19 -11.13
N GLY A 182 18.39 -7.69 -9.92
CA GLY A 182 19.64 -7.62 -9.18
C GLY A 182 20.64 -6.57 -9.69
N GLU A 183 20.35 -5.87 -10.79
CA GLU A 183 21.24 -4.88 -11.39
C GLU A 183 20.66 -3.47 -11.31
N LEU A 184 19.55 -3.21 -12.02
CA LEU A 184 18.98 -1.87 -12.13
C LEU A 184 17.53 -1.80 -12.61
N THR A 185 16.88 -0.68 -12.30
CA THR A 185 15.71 -0.15 -12.98
C THR A 185 16.06 1.18 -13.64
N LEU A 186 15.94 1.25 -14.97
CA LEU A 186 16.17 2.45 -15.77
C LEU A 186 14.83 3.04 -16.21
N LEU A 187 14.61 4.29 -15.84
CA LEU A 187 13.49 5.11 -16.27
C LEU A 187 14.00 6.16 -17.25
N GLU A 188 13.26 6.40 -18.33
CA GLU A 188 13.54 7.48 -19.28
C GLU A 188 12.40 8.50 -19.30
N ARG A 189 12.73 9.72 -19.70
CA ARG A 189 11.76 10.81 -19.85
C ARG A 189 10.54 10.31 -20.65
N ASN A 190 9.35 10.55 -20.12
CA ASN A 190 8.12 10.33 -20.87
C ASN A 190 7.97 11.45 -21.92
N PRO A 191 8.09 11.16 -23.23
CA PRO A 191 8.00 12.20 -24.25
C PRO A 191 6.63 12.87 -24.29
N ASN A 192 5.59 12.22 -23.74
CA ASN A 192 4.22 12.70 -23.71
C ASN A 192 3.87 13.45 -22.43
N PHE A 193 4.83 13.69 -21.53
CA PHE A 193 4.57 14.44 -20.30
C PHE A 193 4.16 15.89 -20.59
N PHE A 194 3.08 16.34 -19.95
CA PHE A 194 2.38 17.57 -20.30
C PHE A 194 2.96 18.83 -19.64
N GLU A 195 3.74 18.69 -18.56
CA GLU A 195 4.22 19.86 -17.83
C GLU A 195 5.35 20.58 -18.54
N VAL A 196 5.30 21.91 -18.43
CA VAL A 196 6.33 22.83 -18.90
C VAL A 196 6.70 23.77 -17.76
N ASP A 197 7.96 24.21 -17.73
CA ASP A 197 8.38 25.27 -16.83
C ASP A 197 7.86 26.65 -17.28
N LYS A 198 8.21 27.70 -16.53
CA LYS A 198 7.82 29.08 -16.84
C LYS A 198 8.37 29.59 -18.18
N ALA A 199 9.43 29.00 -18.70
CA ALA A 199 10.04 29.35 -19.99
C ALA A 199 9.47 28.50 -21.15
N GLY A 200 8.54 27.58 -20.88
CA GLY A 200 7.96 26.68 -21.87
C GLY A 200 8.81 25.43 -22.15
N THR A 201 9.85 25.16 -21.36
CA THR A 201 10.66 23.95 -21.49
C THR A 201 9.87 22.76 -20.96
N ARG A 202 9.72 21.70 -21.77
CA ARG A 202 9.05 20.46 -21.35
C ARG A 202 9.83 19.77 -20.24
N LEU A 203 9.13 19.46 -19.15
CA LEU A 203 9.64 18.70 -18.01
C LEU A 203 9.51 17.18 -18.26
N PRO A 204 10.20 16.34 -17.46
CA PRO A 204 11.31 16.68 -16.55
C PRO A 204 12.57 17.14 -17.32
N TYR A 205 13.46 17.88 -16.66
CA TYR A 205 14.75 18.27 -17.28
C TYR A 205 15.70 17.08 -17.47
N LEU A 206 15.61 16.08 -16.58
CA LEU A 206 16.44 14.89 -16.63
C LEU A 206 15.97 13.94 -17.73
N ASP A 207 16.92 13.39 -18.48
CA ASP A 207 16.60 12.37 -19.49
C ASP A 207 16.33 10.99 -18.89
N ASN A 208 16.97 10.68 -17.76
CA ASN A 208 16.90 9.35 -17.15
C ASN A 208 17.04 9.42 -15.63
N VAL A 209 16.35 8.50 -14.95
CA VAL A 209 16.53 8.13 -13.55
C VAL A 209 16.92 6.66 -13.50
N ILE A 210 17.96 6.32 -12.75
CA ILE A 210 18.50 4.97 -12.65
C ILE A 210 18.50 4.56 -11.19
N TYR A 211 17.74 3.52 -10.86
CA TYR A 211 17.87 2.82 -9.59
C TYR A 211 18.84 1.67 -9.78
N THR A 212 19.96 1.67 -9.05
CA THR A 212 20.94 0.58 -9.08
C THR A 212 20.78 -0.29 -7.84
N THR A 213 20.61 -1.59 -8.03
CA THR A 213 20.41 -2.53 -6.93
C THR A 213 21.75 -2.84 -6.25
N VAL A 214 21.74 -2.85 -4.92
CA VAL A 214 22.85 -3.29 -4.07
C VAL A 214 22.36 -4.27 -3.00
N PRO A 215 23.24 -5.13 -2.44
CA PRO A 215 22.81 -6.18 -1.52
C PRO A 215 22.36 -5.68 -0.15
N ASP A 216 22.83 -4.51 0.29
CA ASP A 216 22.55 -3.97 1.63
C ASP A 216 22.75 -2.45 1.72
N MET A 217 22.36 -1.87 2.87
CA MET A 217 22.46 -0.44 3.13
C MET A 217 23.91 0.07 3.23
N ASN A 218 24.88 -0.75 3.64
CA ASN A 218 26.28 -0.35 3.68
C ASN A 218 26.82 -0.14 2.27
N ALA A 219 26.45 -1.01 1.34
CA ALA A 219 26.80 -0.87 -0.06
C ALA A 219 26.18 0.40 -0.68
N MET A 220 24.94 0.79 -0.30
CA MET A 220 24.33 2.05 -0.73
C MET A 220 25.16 3.26 -0.28
N SER A 221 25.49 3.34 1.02
CA SER A 221 26.32 4.40 1.60
C SER A 221 27.68 4.50 0.90
N LEU A 222 28.35 3.37 0.68
CA LEU A 222 29.65 3.33 0.02
C LEU A 222 29.60 3.78 -1.45
N ARG A 223 28.54 3.45 -2.19
CA ARG A 223 28.36 3.93 -3.57
C ARG A 223 28.25 5.44 -3.62
N PHE A 224 27.42 6.02 -2.75
CA PHE A 224 27.26 7.46 -2.68
C PHE A 224 28.57 8.16 -2.32
N LEU A 225 29.27 7.69 -1.29
CA LEU A 225 30.56 8.28 -0.87
C LEU A 225 31.67 8.14 -1.93
N LYS A 226 31.54 7.22 -2.88
CA LYS A 226 32.43 7.08 -4.04
C LYS A 226 31.99 7.92 -5.26
N GLY A 227 30.83 8.57 -5.20
CA GLY A 227 30.25 9.29 -6.34
C GLY A 227 29.63 8.37 -7.40
N GLU A 228 29.28 7.13 -7.04
CA GLU A 228 28.62 6.17 -7.91
C GLU A 228 27.08 6.31 -7.88
N SER A 229 26.54 7.11 -6.96
CA SER A 229 25.14 7.54 -6.92
C SER A 229 25.05 9.02 -6.56
N ASP A 230 24.00 9.69 -7.03
CA ASP A 230 23.82 11.14 -6.95
C ASP A 230 23.05 11.59 -5.68
N VAL A 231 22.26 10.69 -5.10
CA VAL A 231 21.44 10.96 -3.90
C VAL A 231 21.51 9.78 -2.93
N PHE A 232 21.53 10.08 -1.63
CA PHE A 232 21.41 9.12 -0.54
C PHE A 232 20.61 9.74 0.60
N GLU A 233 19.35 9.31 0.75
CA GLU A 233 18.39 9.91 1.69
C GLU A 233 18.50 9.28 3.10
N ASP A 234 18.92 8.01 3.19
CA ASP A 234 18.92 7.21 4.42
C ASP A 234 20.28 7.20 5.15
N VAL A 235 20.80 8.39 5.51
CA VAL A 235 22.01 8.48 6.34
C VAL A 235 21.71 7.93 7.74
N ARG A 236 22.21 6.72 8.02
CA ARG A 236 21.98 6.08 9.31
C ARG A 236 22.70 6.82 10.44
N PRO A 237 22.15 6.78 11.67
CA PRO A 237 22.75 7.50 12.79
C PRO A 237 24.21 7.12 13.10
N ASP A 238 24.59 5.85 12.89
CA ASP A 238 25.94 5.33 13.07
C ASP A 238 26.93 5.84 12.00
N GLU A 239 26.44 6.25 10.83
CA GLU A 239 27.27 6.76 9.72
C GLU A 239 27.34 8.29 9.66
N TYR A 240 26.50 9.00 10.42
CA TYR A 240 26.36 10.44 10.27
C TYR A 240 27.68 11.21 10.41
N GLU A 241 28.51 10.91 11.42
CA GLU A 241 29.78 11.62 11.61
C GLU A 241 30.75 11.42 10.43
N ARG A 242 30.71 10.24 9.80
CA ARG A 242 31.45 9.98 8.56
C ARG A 242 30.93 10.84 7.43
N PHE A 243 29.62 10.86 7.19
CA PHE A 243 29.02 11.71 6.14
C PHE A 243 29.28 13.20 6.38
N LYS A 244 29.21 13.66 7.63
CA LYS A 244 29.54 15.03 7.99
C LYS A 244 31.00 15.37 7.65
N THR A 245 31.93 14.48 8.00
CA THR A 245 33.36 14.65 7.69
C THR A 245 33.61 14.68 6.19
N GLU A 246 33.03 13.73 5.46
CA GLU A 246 33.18 13.60 4.00
C GLU A 246 32.49 14.74 3.24
N SER A 247 31.41 15.33 3.77
CA SER A 247 30.73 16.48 3.15
C SER A 247 31.59 17.74 3.11
N ALA A 248 32.65 17.82 3.95
CA ALA A 248 33.60 18.93 3.92
C ALA A 248 34.46 18.96 2.65
N SER A 249 34.44 17.90 1.82
CA SER A 249 35.19 17.84 0.56
C SER A 249 34.45 18.46 -0.63
N ASP A 250 33.34 19.20 -0.41
CA ASP A 250 32.45 19.80 -1.43
C ASP A 250 31.88 18.82 -2.48
N ARG A 251 32.04 17.51 -2.28
CA ARG A 251 31.55 16.47 -3.22
C ARG A 251 30.05 16.24 -3.13
N PHE A 252 29.47 16.52 -1.97
CA PHE A 252 28.04 16.44 -1.72
C PHE A 252 27.67 17.37 -0.58
N LYS A 253 26.39 17.77 -0.54
CA LYS A 253 25.83 18.52 0.58
C LYS A 253 25.12 17.55 1.51
N LEU A 254 25.47 17.58 2.80
CA LEU A 254 24.72 16.88 3.84
C LEU A 254 23.65 17.84 4.40
N GLU A 255 22.38 17.51 4.22
CA GLU A 255 21.25 18.28 4.71
C GLU A 255 20.57 17.56 5.87
N GLN A 256 20.43 18.23 7.01
CA GLN A 256 19.65 17.72 8.14
C GLN A 256 18.29 18.41 8.16
N LEU A 257 17.24 17.67 7.80
CA LEU A 257 15.88 18.20 7.67
C LEU A 257 15.13 18.32 9.01
N GLY A 258 15.73 17.85 10.10
CA GLY A 258 15.14 17.88 11.44
C GLY A 258 14.35 16.61 11.77
N VAL A 259 13.42 16.72 12.71
CA VAL A 259 12.56 15.60 13.13
C VAL A 259 11.45 15.44 12.10
N GLY A 260 11.39 14.26 11.47
CA GLY A 260 10.38 13.93 10.50
C GLY A 260 9.18 13.16 11.09
N PRO A 261 8.21 12.80 10.24
CA PRO A 261 7.03 12.04 10.62
C PRO A 261 7.29 10.55 10.91
N GLU A 262 8.48 10.07 10.56
CA GLU A 262 8.90 8.68 10.71
C GLU A 262 8.97 8.29 12.19
N LYS A 263 8.67 7.02 12.47
CA LYS A 263 8.67 6.50 13.83
C LYS A 263 8.91 5.00 13.85
N SER A 264 9.54 4.54 14.91
CA SER A 264 9.63 3.12 15.26
C SER A 264 8.65 2.80 16.39
N PHE A 265 7.92 1.70 16.27
CA PHE A 265 6.96 1.25 17.28
C PHE A 265 6.94 -0.28 17.36
N VAL A 266 6.45 -0.80 18.48
CA VAL A 266 6.23 -2.24 18.69
C VAL A 266 4.73 -2.53 18.63
N TRP A 267 4.33 -3.50 17.81
CA TRP A 267 2.96 -4.01 17.80
C TRP A 267 2.87 -5.31 18.59
N PHE A 268 1.82 -5.43 19.39
CA PHE A 268 1.39 -6.71 19.94
C PHE A 268 0.34 -7.31 19.03
N ASN A 269 0.56 -8.53 18.53
CA ASN A 269 -0.45 -9.22 17.76
C ASN A 269 -1.58 -9.69 18.69
N LEU A 270 -2.70 -8.96 18.68
CA LEU A 270 -3.88 -9.24 19.50
C LEU A 270 -4.86 -10.21 18.82
N ASN A 271 -4.47 -10.83 17.71
CA ASN A 271 -5.35 -11.68 16.94
C ASN A 271 -5.68 -12.97 17.71
N THR A 272 -6.96 -13.21 17.94
CA THR A 272 -7.48 -14.40 18.63
C THR A 272 -7.97 -15.48 17.65
N ASN A 273 -7.85 -15.25 16.35
CA ASN A 273 -8.35 -16.18 15.34
C ASN A 273 -7.46 -17.43 15.25
N TRP A 274 -8.13 -18.52 14.89
CA TRP A 274 -7.53 -19.80 14.58
C TRP A 274 -7.69 -20.07 13.10
N VAL A 275 -6.66 -20.64 12.49
CA VAL A 275 -6.63 -20.99 11.06
C VAL A 275 -6.47 -22.49 10.89
N ALA A 276 -7.21 -23.06 9.97
CA ALA A 276 -7.05 -24.43 9.50
C ALA A 276 -6.78 -24.42 7.98
N GLN A 277 -6.26 -25.54 7.47
CA GLN A 277 -6.25 -25.77 6.02
C GLN A 277 -7.52 -26.53 5.65
N VAL A 278 -8.23 -26.05 4.63
CA VAL A 278 -9.44 -26.70 4.14
C VAL A 278 -9.38 -26.73 2.64
N LYS A 279 -9.44 -27.92 2.07
CA LYS A 279 -9.65 -28.15 0.65
C LYS A 279 -11.14 -28.17 0.37
N PHE A 280 -11.57 -27.36 -0.58
CA PHE A 280 -12.94 -27.34 -1.08
C PHE A 280 -12.93 -27.95 -2.49
N SER A 281 -13.85 -28.87 -2.75
CA SER A 281 -14.02 -29.48 -4.08
C SER A 281 -15.50 -29.54 -4.43
N VAL A 282 -15.83 -29.27 -5.69
CA VAL A 282 -17.19 -29.43 -6.22
C VAL A 282 -17.24 -30.66 -7.12
N ASP A 283 -18.34 -31.41 -7.06
CA ASP A 283 -18.57 -32.60 -7.89
C ASP A 283 -18.96 -32.31 -9.35
N LYS A 284 -19.20 -31.04 -9.69
CA LYS A 284 -19.55 -30.58 -11.04
C LYS A 284 -18.40 -29.81 -11.70
N PRO A 285 -18.00 -30.19 -12.93
CA PRO A 285 -16.85 -29.57 -13.61
C PRO A 285 -17.12 -28.15 -14.13
N ASP A 286 -18.37 -27.78 -14.35
CA ASP A 286 -18.84 -26.47 -14.81
C ASP A 286 -19.28 -25.55 -13.66
N ALA A 287 -18.96 -25.93 -12.41
CA ALA A 287 -19.32 -25.14 -11.24
C ALA A 287 -18.25 -24.10 -10.89
N HIS A 288 -18.73 -22.91 -10.53
CA HIS A 288 -17.92 -21.82 -9.99
C HIS A 288 -18.23 -21.65 -8.50
N LEU A 289 -17.28 -22.06 -7.65
CA LEU A 289 -17.36 -21.89 -6.20
C LEU A 289 -16.56 -20.66 -5.76
N THR A 290 -17.24 -19.73 -5.11
CA THR A 290 -16.63 -18.61 -4.38
C THR A 290 -16.72 -18.88 -2.87
N ILE A 291 -15.61 -18.71 -2.17
CA ILE A 291 -15.52 -18.92 -0.72
C ILE A 291 -15.28 -17.57 -0.07
N GLU A 292 -16.34 -17.00 0.49
CA GLU A 292 -16.24 -15.74 1.22
C GLU A 292 -15.77 -16.04 2.66
N LYS A 293 -14.47 -15.89 2.85
CA LYS A 293 -13.86 -15.94 4.17
C LYS A 293 -14.16 -14.60 4.85
N LYS A 294 -15.24 -14.49 5.64
CA LYS A 294 -15.78 -13.27 6.28
C LYS A 294 -14.81 -12.40 7.11
N LYS A 295 -13.50 -12.68 7.14
CA LYS A 295 -12.44 -11.86 7.77
C LYS A 295 -11.08 -11.90 7.02
N LEU A 296 -10.98 -12.50 5.83
CA LEU A 296 -9.70 -12.95 5.24
C LEU A 296 -9.45 -12.45 3.80
N SER A 297 -10.21 -11.49 3.27
CA SER A 297 -9.89 -10.92 1.95
C SER A 297 -8.56 -10.16 1.90
N LYS A 298 -7.84 -10.03 3.02
CA LYS A 298 -6.68 -9.12 3.17
C LYS A 298 -5.41 -9.73 3.75
N LEU A 299 -5.34 -11.04 3.96
CA LEU A 299 -4.08 -11.69 4.35
C LEU A 299 -3.45 -12.39 3.14
N PRO A 300 -2.14 -12.23 2.90
CA PRO A 300 -1.46 -12.71 1.69
C PRO A 300 -1.37 -14.24 1.57
N ASP A 301 -1.72 -14.98 2.62
CA ASP A 301 -1.73 -16.45 2.62
C ASP A 301 -3.16 -16.98 2.40
N THR A 302 -3.56 -17.07 1.14
CA THR A 302 -4.87 -17.59 0.71
C THR A 302 -5.08 -19.08 1.06
N ALA A 303 -4.03 -19.79 1.50
CA ALA A 303 -4.09 -21.21 1.86
C ALA A 303 -4.72 -21.48 3.25
N ARG A 304 -5.00 -20.44 4.04
CA ARG A 304 -5.56 -20.57 5.40
C ARG A 304 -7.04 -20.18 5.44
N THR A 305 -7.83 -20.89 6.23
CA THR A 305 -9.25 -20.60 6.49
C THR A 305 -9.46 -20.39 7.98
N PHE A 306 -10.07 -19.28 8.38
CA PHE A 306 -10.38 -19.05 9.79
C PHE A 306 -11.46 -20.03 10.29
N LEU A 307 -11.33 -20.47 11.53
CA LEU A 307 -12.46 -21.07 12.23
C LEU A 307 -13.61 -20.07 12.36
N GLY A 308 -14.83 -20.58 12.36
CA GLY A 308 -16.07 -19.81 12.33
C GLY A 308 -16.86 -20.01 11.04
N SER A 309 -17.80 -19.10 10.79
CA SER A 309 -18.69 -19.18 9.63
C SER A 309 -17.94 -18.85 8.33
N VAL A 310 -18.07 -19.74 7.35
CA VAL A 310 -17.57 -19.62 5.99
C VAL A 310 -18.76 -19.65 5.05
N ASP A 311 -18.88 -18.62 4.21
CA ASP A 311 -19.93 -18.53 3.22
C ASP A 311 -19.46 -19.10 1.88
N LEU A 312 -20.29 -19.96 1.31
CA LEU A 312 -20.08 -20.65 0.05
C LEU A 312 -21.11 -20.13 -0.94
N THR A 313 -20.64 -19.51 -2.02
CA THR A 313 -21.47 -19.09 -3.15
C THR A 313 -21.14 -19.98 -4.34
N LEU A 314 -22.14 -20.68 -4.87
CA LEU A 314 -21.98 -21.63 -5.98
C LEU A 314 -22.87 -21.23 -7.14
N SER A 315 -22.32 -21.19 -8.35
CA SER A 315 -23.07 -21.17 -9.61
C SER A 315 -22.62 -22.32 -10.50
N ILE A 316 -23.51 -22.78 -11.40
CA ILE A 316 -23.24 -23.86 -12.36
C ILE A 316 -23.54 -23.30 -13.75
N GLY A 317 -22.53 -23.24 -14.63
CA GLY A 317 -22.64 -22.55 -15.91
C GLY A 317 -23.16 -21.12 -15.74
N ASN A 318 -24.23 -20.76 -16.46
CA ASN A 318 -24.93 -19.47 -16.36
C ASN A 318 -26.14 -19.50 -15.42
N GLY A 319 -26.24 -20.51 -14.55
CA GLY A 319 -27.33 -20.66 -13.58
C GLY A 319 -27.26 -19.63 -12.44
N PRO A 320 -28.35 -19.50 -11.66
CA PRO A 320 -28.38 -18.57 -10.53
C PRO A 320 -27.38 -18.96 -9.44
N GLU A 321 -26.84 -17.95 -8.75
CA GLU A 321 -25.99 -18.17 -7.57
C GLU A 321 -26.81 -18.73 -6.41
N GLN A 322 -26.24 -19.73 -5.74
CA GLN A 322 -26.78 -20.31 -4.51
C GLN A 322 -25.80 -20.05 -3.37
N LYS A 323 -26.31 -19.67 -2.19
CA LYS A 323 -25.49 -19.37 -1.02
C LYS A 323 -25.78 -20.31 0.14
N LYS A 324 -24.73 -20.83 0.77
CA LYS A 324 -24.79 -21.65 1.99
C LYS A 324 -23.70 -21.19 2.95
N SER A 325 -23.87 -21.45 4.24
CA SER A 325 -22.84 -21.18 5.25
C SER A 325 -22.47 -22.45 6.00
N VAL A 326 -21.18 -22.66 6.23
CA VAL A 326 -20.66 -23.75 7.05
C VAL A 326 -19.88 -23.16 8.22
N THR A 327 -20.09 -23.68 9.43
CA THR A 327 -19.28 -23.27 10.59
C THR A 327 -18.16 -24.26 10.81
N LEU A 328 -16.93 -23.81 10.63
CA LEU A 328 -15.72 -24.60 10.89
C LEU A 328 -15.35 -24.52 12.37
N THR A 329 -15.16 -25.67 13.00
CA THR A 329 -14.74 -25.78 14.41
C THR A 329 -13.56 -26.73 14.55
N GLN A 330 -12.73 -26.50 15.56
CA GLN A 330 -11.61 -27.39 15.89
C GLN A 330 -12.13 -28.81 16.15
N GLY A 331 -11.52 -29.83 15.53
CA GLY A 331 -11.90 -31.24 15.73
C GLY A 331 -13.17 -31.66 14.98
N MET A 332 -13.77 -30.78 14.17
CA MET A 332 -14.89 -31.12 13.29
C MET A 332 -14.55 -32.33 12.41
N THR A 333 -15.43 -33.32 12.36
CA THR A 333 -15.26 -34.50 11.49
C THR A 333 -15.27 -34.09 10.02
N LEU A 334 -14.32 -34.62 9.25
CA LEU A 334 -14.19 -34.43 7.81
C LEU A 334 -14.11 -35.78 7.08
N PRO A 335 -14.53 -35.86 5.81
CA PRO A 335 -15.04 -34.75 4.99
C PRO A 335 -16.47 -34.32 5.37
N VAL A 336 -16.80 -33.06 5.13
CA VAL A 336 -18.18 -32.55 5.22
C VAL A 336 -18.70 -32.17 3.85
N THR A 337 -19.94 -32.57 3.61
CA THR A 337 -20.61 -32.45 2.32
C THR A 337 -21.75 -31.45 2.43
N VAL A 338 -21.66 -30.36 1.68
CA VAL A 338 -22.68 -29.31 1.60
C VAL A 338 -23.45 -29.49 0.30
N LYS A 339 -24.74 -29.79 0.41
CA LYS A 339 -25.62 -29.98 -0.75
C LYS A 339 -26.16 -28.64 -1.25
N PHE A 340 -26.03 -28.43 -2.55
CA PHE A 340 -26.70 -27.41 -3.35
C PHE A 340 -27.71 -28.10 -4.28
N ASP A 341 -28.56 -27.35 -4.97
CA ASP A 341 -29.69 -27.93 -5.70
C ASP A 341 -29.26 -28.89 -6.83
N ALA A 342 -28.08 -28.67 -7.42
CA ALA A 342 -27.57 -29.47 -8.55
C ALA A 342 -26.08 -29.86 -8.44
N ALA A 343 -25.46 -29.61 -7.28
CA ALA A 343 -24.05 -29.88 -7.03
C ALA A 343 -23.80 -30.07 -5.54
N THR A 344 -22.61 -30.55 -5.24
CA THR A 344 -22.17 -30.86 -3.90
C THR A 344 -20.78 -30.29 -3.69
N VAL A 345 -20.60 -29.53 -2.61
CA VAL A 345 -19.29 -29.05 -2.17
C VAL A 345 -18.80 -29.93 -1.02
N THR A 346 -17.64 -30.53 -1.20
CA THR A 346 -16.95 -31.32 -0.18
C THR A 346 -15.83 -30.50 0.44
N LEU A 347 -15.82 -30.43 1.76
CA LEU A 347 -14.76 -29.86 2.58
C LEU A 347 -13.93 -31.01 3.14
N ALA A 348 -12.61 -30.95 2.97
CA ALA A 348 -11.68 -31.97 3.48
C ALA A 348 -10.37 -31.34 3.96
N GLU A 349 -9.66 -32.04 4.84
CA GLU A 349 -8.27 -31.72 5.16
C GLU A 349 -7.37 -32.12 3.98
N PRO A 350 -6.44 -31.26 3.52
CA PRO A 350 -5.59 -31.57 2.36
C PRO A 350 -4.77 -32.84 2.51
N ASN A 351 -4.41 -33.21 3.74
CA ASN A 351 -3.66 -34.43 4.07
C ASN A 351 -4.56 -35.67 4.29
N GLY A 352 -5.88 -35.54 4.11
CA GLY A 352 -6.83 -36.64 4.31
C GLY A 352 -7.20 -36.93 5.77
N ALA A 353 -6.85 -36.06 6.72
CA ALA A 353 -7.22 -36.23 8.11
C ALA A 353 -8.75 -36.24 8.32
N ALA A 354 -9.22 -37.12 9.19
CA ALA A 354 -10.65 -37.28 9.52
C ALA A 354 -11.20 -36.17 10.43
N GLN A 355 -10.34 -35.30 10.96
CA GLN A 355 -10.71 -34.20 11.84
C GLN A 355 -9.98 -32.92 11.43
N LEU A 356 -10.71 -31.80 11.42
CA LEU A 356 -10.16 -30.49 11.13
C LEU A 356 -9.20 -30.06 12.24
N THR A 357 -7.96 -29.76 11.88
CA THR A 357 -6.93 -29.28 12.81
C THR A 357 -6.60 -27.82 12.53
N ALA A 358 -7.09 -26.93 13.40
CA ALA A 358 -6.72 -25.53 13.39
C ALA A 358 -5.53 -25.24 14.32
N LYS A 359 -4.80 -24.19 13.98
CA LYS A 359 -3.72 -23.60 14.78
C LYS A 359 -4.05 -22.14 15.06
N PRO A 360 -3.77 -21.62 16.26
CA PRO A 360 -3.97 -20.21 16.54
C PRO A 360 -2.97 -19.37 15.72
N LEU A 361 -3.38 -18.18 15.27
CA LEU A 361 -2.45 -17.25 14.59
C LEU A 361 -1.35 -16.72 15.50
N VAL A 362 -1.66 -16.62 16.79
CA VAL A 362 -0.74 -16.22 17.85
C VAL A 362 -0.61 -17.38 18.81
N ASP A 363 0.62 -17.78 19.13
CA ASP A 363 0.86 -18.82 20.12
C ASP A 363 0.05 -18.54 21.42
N PRO A 364 -0.66 -19.52 22.00
CA PRO A 364 -1.56 -19.27 23.15
C PRO A 364 -0.86 -18.66 24.36
N LYS A 365 0.42 -18.99 24.59
CA LYS A 365 1.21 -18.42 25.69
C LYS A 365 1.44 -16.93 25.44
N HIS A 366 1.82 -16.57 24.21
CA HIS A 366 1.99 -15.18 23.81
C HIS A 366 0.67 -14.41 23.81
N ALA A 367 -0.42 -15.01 23.33
CA ALA A 367 -1.74 -14.38 23.33
C ALA A 367 -2.19 -14.01 24.76
N LYS A 368 -1.96 -14.89 25.75
CA LYS A 368 -2.24 -14.61 27.17
C LYS A 368 -1.52 -13.35 27.66
N TRP A 369 -0.29 -13.12 27.21
CA TRP A 369 0.48 -11.92 27.56
C TRP A 369 0.00 -10.70 26.78
N PHE A 370 -0.09 -10.81 25.45
CA PHE A 370 -0.38 -9.69 24.57
C PHE A 370 -1.78 -9.13 24.77
N LEU A 371 -2.77 -9.98 25.06
CA LEU A 371 -4.14 -9.55 25.37
C LEU A 371 -4.26 -8.88 26.75
N ASN A 372 -3.32 -9.16 27.67
CA ASN A 372 -3.31 -8.52 28.98
C ASN A 372 -2.79 -7.07 28.87
N THR A 373 -3.67 -6.10 29.14
CA THR A 373 -3.31 -4.68 29.12
C THR A 373 -2.18 -4.33 30.10
N LYS A 374 -2.13 -4.95 31.30
CA LYS A 374 -1.06 -4.70 32.28
C LYS A 374 0.30 -5.17 31.76
N PHE A 375 0.34 -6.29 31.03
CA PHE A 375 1.55 -6.77 30.38
C PHE A 375 2.06 -5.74 29.35
N ARG A 376 1.18 -5.22 28.48
CA ARG A 376 1.57 -4.20 27.50
C ARG A 376 2.08 -2.92 28.17
N GLN A 377 1.45 -2.50 29.27
CA GLN A 377 1.91 -1.36 30.08
C GLN A 377 3.25 -1.63 30.77
N ALA A 378 3.48 -2.86 31.26
CA ALA A 378 4.75 -3.27 31.83
C ALA A 378 5.88 -3.17 30.80
N VAL A 379 5.65 -3.65 29.56
CA VAL A 379 6.61 -3.52 28.47
C VAL A 379 6.91 -2.05 28.17
N GLN A 380 5.90 -1.18 28.15
CA GLN A 380 6.13 0.26 27.92
C GLN A 380 7.04 0.91 28.97
N HIS A 381 6.89 0.52 30.24
CA HIS A 381 7.75 0.95 31.34
C HIS A 381 9.14 0.30 31.32
N ALA A 382 9.29 -0.88 30.71
CA ALA A 382 10.57 -1.59 30.61
C ALA A 382 11.47 -1.08 29.48
N ILE A 383 10.95 -0.26 28.55
CA ILE A 383 11.73 0.29 27.43
C ILE A 383 12.41 1.60 27.84
N ASP A 384 13.75 1.56 27.91
CA ASP A 384 14.60 2.75 28.12
C ASP A 384 14.77 3.54 26.82
N ARG A 385 13.77 4.38 26.51
CA ARG A 385 13.78 5.23 25.30
C ARG A 385 14.98 6.20 25.26
N PRO A 386 15.35 6.91 26.35
CA PRO A 386 16.55 7.76 26.36
C PRO A 386 17.82 7.00 25.98
N SER A 387 18.02 5.80 26.52
CA SER A 387 19.18 4.99 26.17
C SER A 387 19.14 4.55 24.70
N ILE A 388 17.99 4.15 24.15
CA ILE A 388 17.85 3.82 22.72
C ILE A 388 18.18 5.03 21.84
N VAL A 389 17.66 6.21 22.16
CA VAL A 389 17.96 7.44 21.42
C VAL A 389 19.47 7.72 21.45
N LYS A 390 20.11 7.56 22.61
CA LYS A 390 21.54 7.79 22.76
C LYS A 390 22.41 6.76 22.03
N SER A 391 22.10 5.47 22.16
CA SER A 391 22.98 4.38 21.70
C SER A 391 22.72 3.93 20.27
N ILE A 392 21.45 3.85 19.86
CA ILE A 392 21.06 3.38 18.52
C ILE A 392 20.95 4.57 17.55
N PHE A 393 20.32 5.65 18.00
CA PHE A 393 20.14 6.84 17.17
C PHE A 393 21.24 7.88 17.33
N ALA A 394 22.29 7.61 18.11
CA ALA A 394 23.39 8.56 18.35
C ALA A 394 22.90 9.97 18.74
N GLY A 395 21.79 10.07 19.49
CA GLY A 395 21.14 11.33 19.89
C GLY A 395 20.24 11.97 18.83
N ARG A 396 20.08 11.37 17.64
CA ARG A 396 19.33 11.91 16.48
C ARG A 396 17.92 11.34 16.38
N GLY A 397 17.26 11.17 17.52
CA GLY A 397 15.88 10.72 17.58
C GLY A 397 15.17 11.37 18.75
N GLU A 398 13.84 11.41 18.70
CA GLU A 398 13.02 11.91 19.80
C GLU A 398 12.17 10.79 20.38
N GLY A 399 12.09 10.75 21.72
CA GLY A 399 11.16 9.86 22.39
C GLY A 399 9.72 10.32 22.15
N THR A 400 8.87 9.41 21.68
CA THR A 400 7.43 9.67 21.54
C THR A 400 6.61 8.95 22.62
N ASP A 401 5.61 9.65 23.15
CA ASP A 401 4.62 9.13 24.11
C ASP A 401 3.34 8.63 23.40
N GLY A 402 3.27 8.74 22.07
CA GLY A 402 2.09 8.39 21.29
C GLY A 402 2.39 8.09 19.83
N PHE A 403 1.33 7.93 19.02
CA PHE A 403 1.47 7.58 17.61
C PHE A 403 1.81 8.78 16.70
N VAL A 404 1.43 9.99 17.11
CA VAL A 404 1.70 11.22 16.36
C VAL A 404 3.16 11.64 16.61
N SER A 405 3.94 11.81 15.54
CA SER A 405 5.32 12.31 15.64
C SER A 405 5.35 13.69 16.29
N THR A 406 6.42 13.98 17.01
CA THR A 406 6.68 15.32 17.56
C THR A 406 6.86 16.37 16.47
N ALA A 407 7.15 15.98 15.23
CA ALA A 407 7.12 16.88 14.07
C ALA A 407 5.74 17.53 13.85
N TYR A 408 4.65 16.79 14.13
CA TYR A 408 3.28 17.24 13.85
C TYR A 408 2.64 17.98 15.03
N GLN A 409 3.10 19.21 15.29
CA GLN A 409 2.63 20.03 16.42
C GLN A 409 1.10 20.25 16.44
N LYS A 410 0.47 20.41 15.27
CA LYS A 410 -0.99 20.60 15.14
C LYS A 410 -1.79 19.42 15.71
N TRP A 411 -1.31 18.20 15.50
CA TRP A 411 -2.03 16.96 15.85
C TRP A 411 -1.52 16.33 17.15
N ARG A 412 -0.43 16.86 17.70
CA ARG A 412 0.19 16.35 18.91
C ARG A 412 -0.65 16.68 20.14
N ASN A 413 -1.03 15.64 20.88
CA ASN A 413 -1.66 15.81 22.19
C ASN A 413 -0.61 15.57 23.31
N PRO A 414 -0.17 16.61 24.05
CA PRO A 414 0.83 16.45 25.11
C PRO A 414 0.29 15.72 26.37
N ASN A 415 -1.03 15.56 26.48
CA ASN A 415 -1.71 14.98 27.65
C ASN A 415 -1.92 13.47 27.54
N VAL A 416 -1.34 12.81 26.53
CA VAL A 416 -1.36 11.34 26.45
C VAL A 416 -0.66 10.72 27.65
N VAL A 417 -1.10 9.52 28.05
CA VAL A 417 -0.48 8.77 29.16
C VAL A 417 0.97 8.46 28.82
N LYS A 418 1.89 8.86 29.70
CA LYS A 418 3.32 8.65 29.54
C LYS A 418 3.80 7.46 30.35
N TYR A 419 4.65 6.64 29.73
CA TYR A 419 5.24 5.46 30.36
C TYR A 419 6.74 5.68 30.55
N ALA A 420 7.11 6.35 31.64
CA ALA A 420 8.51 6.56 32.00
C ALA A 420 9.23 5.21 32.18
N TYR A 421 10.54 5.18 31.89
CA TYR A 421 11.35 3.99 32.12
C TYR A 421 11.42 3.69 33.63
N ASP A 422 10.84 2.57 34.03
CA ASP A 422 10.73 2.13 35.43
C ASP A 422 10.58 0.61 35.48
N VAL A 423 11.70 -0.08 35.68
CA VAL A 423 11.75 -1.55 35.74
C VAL A 423 11.01 -2.10 36.96
N ALA A 424 10.98 -1.37 38.08
CA ALA A 424 10.28 -1.81 39.28
C ALA A 424 8.77 -1.79 39.07
N LYS A 425 8.26 -0.71 38.47
CA LYS A 425 6.84 -0.61 38.09
C LYS A 425 6.46 -1.61 37.01
N ALA A 426 7.33 -1.85 36.03
CA ALA A 426 7.12 -2.90 35.03
C ALA A 426 6.96 -4.28 35.70
N LYS A 427 7.85 -4.63 36.63
CA LYS A 427 7.77 -5.90 37.39
C LYS A 427 6.51 -5.98 38.25
N ALA A 428 6.07 -4.88 38.87
CA ALA A 428 4.87 -4.85 39.69
C ALA A 428 3.56 -5.01 38.89
N LEU A 429 3.59 -4.78 37.57
CA LEU A 429 2.45 -4.96 36.67
C LEU A 429 2.30 -6.39 36.12
N LEU A 430 3.35 -7.21 36.23
CA LEU A 430 3.41 -8.62 35.81
C LEU A 430 3.07 -9.55 36.96
#